data_AF-A0A969N5R6-F1
#
_entry.id   AF-A0A969N5R6-F1
#
_cell.length_a   1.000
_cell.length_b   1.000
_cell.length_c   1.000
_cell.angle_alpha   90.00
_cell.angle_beta   90.00
_cell.angle_gamma   90.00
#
_symmetry.space_group_name_H-M   'P 1'
#
loop_
_entity.id
_entity.type
_entity.pdbx_description
1 polymer ?
#
loop_
_entity_poly.entity_id
_entity_poly.type
_entity_poly.pdbx_seq_one_letter_code
_entity_poly.pdbx_strand_id
1 'polypeptide(L)'
;MREWNLNKRRLPALAVLLVTLWLSSLLSGCSLPQVKAEDRLFLPLSLDFLGVYQLPKLDFQETRVGGLSGLTYDRQQDRFYAISDDRSNFAPARFYTLKLTLNPVSESPALPDSAADLPNPDPANPDPANPSTSVIRSVEIEQVTILKGENGEPFANSTVDLEGIALSPRQSLFISSEGDTSQGIDPFIDEFDLATGNWRGRLPIPTRYLPRIEAEQASGVQNNQGFESLTLNAGSYGSSQLEPFRLFAATESALAQDVSPTPEAATPIRLLHYLIGEDQSLILDEHLYLVDPAPEGVENQGLSDLLVLAQGGHFLGLERSFGITGFGGKLYQLVMGGATDITSIPNLSGGTEGITPIYKRLLLDFSDLGIPLDNFEGMALGPQLSDGSQSLVVISDDNFNELQTTELLLFRLRQK
;
A
#
# COMPACT_ATOMS: atom_id res chain seq x y z
N MET A 1 11.44 19.26 99.80
CA MET A 1 12.05 20.23 98.86
C MET A 1 11.29 20.14 97.54
N ARG A 2 11.02 21.30 96.93
CA ARG A 2 10.13 21.53 95.79
C ARG A 2 10.56 20.73 94.57
N GLU A 3 9.61 20.17 93.82
CA GLU A 3 9.81 20.01 92.37
C GLU A 3 8.60 20.48 91.58
N TRP A 4 8.95 21.02 90.41
CA TRP A 4 8.26 22.01 89.61
C TRP A 4 7.33 21.33 88.61
N ASN A 5 6.13 21.87 88.45
CA ASN A 5 5.24 21.50 87.36
C ASN A 5 5.67 22.27 86.10
N LEU A 6 6.04 21.59 85.02
CA LEU A 6 6.19 22.21 83.70
C LEU A 6 5.72 21.25 82.60
N ASN A 7 4.45 21.40 82.29
CA ASN A 7 3.78 20.90 81.10
C ASN A 7 4.25 21.71 79.88
N LYS A 8 4.91 21.07 78.89
CA LYS A 8 5.08 21.65 77.54
C LYS A 8 4.93 20.57 76.47
N ARG A 9 3.72 20.56 75.90
CA ARG A 9 3.37 20.41 74.47
C ARG A 9 4.11 19.31 73.69
N ARG A 10 3.47 18.14 73.61
CA ARG A 10 3.71 17.15 72.57
C ARG A 10 2.89 17.50 71.32
N LEU A 11 3.48 17.18 70.16
CA LEU A 11 3.01 17.32 68.76
C LEU A 11 3.39 18.65 68.08
N PRO A 12 4.03 18.61 66.90
CA PRO A 12 3.58 17.76 65.80
C PRO A 12 4.70 17.12 64.95
N ALA A 13 5.54 16.26 65.53
CA ALA A 13 6.46 15.44 64.71
C ALA A 13 5.69 14.52 63.74
N LEU A 14 4.53 14.02 64.17
CA LEU A 14 3.67 13.12 63.37
C LEU A 14 2.97 13.84 62.20
N ALA A 15 2.56 15.10 62.39
CA ALA A 15 1.91 15.87 61.32
C ALA A 15 2.91 16.31 60.24
N VAL A 16 4.14 16.67 60.63
CA VAL A 16 5.22 16.94 59.67
C VAL A 16 5.56 15.68 58.88
N LEU A 17 5.64 14.52 59.54
CA LEU A 17 5.93 13.25 58.87
C LEU A 17 4.85 12.84 57.86
N LEU A 18 3.57 13.04 58.22
CA LEU A 18 2.44 12.77 57.35
C LEU A 18 2.39 13.71 56.15
N VAL A 19 2.69 15.01 56.33
CA VAL A 19 2.75 15.97 55.22
C VAL A 19 3.94 15.68 54.30
N THR A 20 5.09 15.25 54.82
CA THR A 20 6.24 14.84 53.99
C THR A 20 5.96 13.54 53.23
N LEU A 21 5.27 12.56 53.83
CA LEU A 21 4.85 11.34 53.12
C LEU A 21 3.86 11.67 52.00
N TRP A 22 2.91 12.57 52.26
CA TRP A 22 1.90 12.98 51.28
C TRP A 22 2.50 13.79 50.12
N LEU A 23 3.48 14.68 50.39
CA LEU A 23 4.22 15.38 49.33
C LEU A 23 5.11 14.43 48.51
N SER A 24 5.69 13.38 49.12
CA SER A 24 6.49 12.40 48.38
C SER A 24 5.66 11.51 47.46
N SER A 25 4.40 11.22 47.81
CA SER A 25 3.47 10.50 46.92
C SER A 25 2.97 11.33 45.73
N LEU A 26 3.06 12.66 45.79
CA LEU A 26 2.70 13.55 44.68
C LEU A 26 3.83 13.73 43.65
N LEU A 27 5.05 13.27 43.94
CA LEU A 27 6.22 13.38 43.05
C LEU A 27 6.55 12.10 42.27
N SER A 28 5.79 11.02 42.45
CA SER A 28 6.01 9.73 41.75
C SER A 28 5.10 9.50 40.53
N GLY A 29 4.34 10.52 40.11
CA GLY A 29 3.31 10.40 39.08
C GLY A 29 3.72 10.69 37.63
N CYS A 30 5.00 10.95 37.33
CA CYS A 30 5.45 11.10 35.95
C CYS A 30 5.95 9.77 35.40
N SER A 31 5.04 8.85 35.06
CA SER A 31 5.37 7.80 34.11
C SER A 31 5.51 8.46 32.72
N LEU A 32 6.73 8.79 32.32
CA LEU A 32 6.98 9.11 30.92
C LEU A 32 6.49 7.91 30.09
N PRO A 33 5.63 8.12 29.07
CA PRO A 33 5.17 7.01 28.25
C PRO A 33 6.42 6.33 27.68
N GLN A 34 6.61 5.06 28.04
CA GLN A 34 7.72 4.25 27.56
C GLN A 34 7.39 3.84 26.13
N VAL A 35 7.57 4.77 25.19
CA VAL A 35 7.47 4.51 23.76
C VAL A 35 8.46 3.39 23.42
N LYS A 36 7.99 2.27 22.87
CA LYS A 36 8.87 1.16 22.51
C LYS A 36 9.87 1.64 21.46
N ALA A 37 11.07 1.06 21.43
CA ALA A 37 12.09 1.44 20.44
C ALA A 37 11.58 1.25 18.99
N GLU A 38 10.81 0.19 18.76
CA GLU A 38 10.10 -0.08 17.50
C GLU A 38 9.15 1.06 17.10
N ASP A 39 8.52 1.72 18.08
CA ASP A 39 7.54 2.75 17.75
C ASP A 39 8.16 3.99 17.12
N ARG A 40 9.47 4.18 17.32
CA ARG A 40 10.27 5.27 16.75
C ARG A 40 10.73 4.98 15.33
N LEU A 41 10.56 3.75 14.84
CA LEU A 41 10.88 3.38 13.46
C LEU A 41 9.85 3.97 12.50
N PHE A 42 8.59 4.05 12.91
CA PHE A 42 7.50 4.47 12.03
C PHE A 42 7.40 6.00 11.93
N LEU A 43 7.08 6.48 10.73
CA LEU A 43 6.70 7.85 10.47
C LEU A 43 5.37 8.18 11.18
N PRO A 44 5.20 9.41 11.71
CA PRO A 44 3.97 9.85 12.35
C PRO A 44 2.89 10.17 11.30
N LEU A 45 2.45 9.15 10.57
CA LEU A 45 1.45 9.29 9.51
C LEU A 45 0.02 9.30 10.08
N SER A 46 -0.85 10.04 9.43
CA SER A 46 -2.30 9.93 9.59
C SER A 46 -2.99 10.02 8.24
N LEU A 47 -4.10 9.31 8.12
CA LEU A 47 -4.98 9.36 6.96
C LEU A 47 -6.33 9.96 7.36
N ASP A 48 -6.83 10.89 6.54
CA ASP A 48 -8.24 11.29 6.58
C ASP A 48 -8.91 10.79 5.30
N PHE A 49 -9.98 10.01 5.43
CA PHE A 49 -10.82 9.65 4.30
C PHE A 49 -11.59 10.88 3.80
N LEU A 50 -11.55 11.13 2.49
CA LEU A 50 -12.19 12.30 1.87
C LEU A 50 -13.39 11.96 1.00
N GLY A 51 -13.45 10.74 0.45
CA GLY A 51 -14.60 10.27 -0.30
C GLY A 51 -14.28 9.16 -1.29
N VAL A 52 -15.35 8.64 -1.91
CA VAL A 52 -15.31 7.64 -2.98
C VAL A 52 -15.74 8.30 -4.29
N TYR A 53 -15.09 7.92 -5.38
CA TYR A 53 -15.59 8.15 -6.72
C TYR A 53 -15.79 6.82 -7.42
N GLN A 54 -17.00 6.59 -7.95
CA GLN A 54 -17.32 5.40 -8.73
C GLN A 54 -17.11 5.70 -10.21
N LEU A 55 -16.17 5.00 -10.84
CA LEU A 55 -15.94 5.11 -12.28
C LEU A 55 -17.09 4.41 -13.01
N PRO A 56 -17.87 5.12 -13.85
CA PRO A 56 -18.96 4.48 -14.58
C PRO A 56 -18.40 3.43 -15.54
N LYS A 57 -19.17 2.36 -15.78
CA LYS A 57 -18.84 1.42 -16.84
C LYS A 57 -18.80 2.14 -18.19
N LEU A 58 -17.67 2.08 -18.88
CA LEU A 58 -17.50 2.71 -20.18
C LEU A 58 -16.54 1.92 -21.07
N ASP A 59 -16.70 2.12 -22.37
CA ASP A 59 -15.72 1.71 -23.36
C ASP A 59 -14.91 2.94 -23.81
N PHE A 60 -13.61 2.76 -24.01
CA PHE A 60 -12.71 3.79 -24.53
C PHE A 60 -11.83 3.20 -25.62
N GLN A 61 -11.89 3.78 -26.83
CA GLN A 61 -11.15 3.32 -28.01
C GLN A 61 -11.24 1.80 -28.22
N GLU A 62 -12.48 1.27 -28.27
CA GLU A 62 -12.79 -0.16 -28.46
C GLU A 62 -12.32 -1.10 -27.34
N THR A 63 -11.87 -0.56 -26.21
CA THR A 63 -11.50 -1.33 -25.01
C THR A 63 -12.48 -1.06 -23.87
N ARG A 64 -12.96 -2.11 -23.19
CA ARG A 64 -13.72 -1.96 -21.95
C ARG A 64 -12.76 -1.48 -20.85
N VAL A 65 -13.08 -0.35 -20.25
CA VAL A 65 -12.38 0.14 -19.05
C VAL A 65 -12.89 -0.64 -17.85
N GLY A 66 -11.98 -1.30 -17.14
CA GLY A 66 -12.24 -2.22 -16.04
C GLY A 66 -11.00 -3.09 -15.80
N GLY A 67 -11.06 -4.00 -14.85
CA GLY A 67 -9.91 -4.85 -14.54
C GLY A 67 -8.75 -4.10 -13.89
N LEU A 68 -9.01 -3.00 -13.19
CA LEU A 68 -7.94 -2.05 -12.84
C LEU A 68 -7.20 -2.48 -11.55
N SER A 69 -6.13 -3.25 -11.71
CA SER A 69 -5.36 -3.87 -10.62
C SER A 69 -4.21 -3.02 -10.08
N GLY A 70 -3.71 -2.03 -10.84
CA GLY A 70 -2.57 -1.21 -10.40
C GLY A 70 -2.68 0.25 -10.78
N LEU A 71 -2.05 1.13 -10.00
CA LEU A 71 -2.10 2.59 -10.19
C LEU A 71 -0.73 3.25 -9.92
N THR A 72 -0.29 4.14 -10.80
CA THR A 72 0.88 5.02 -10.56
C THR A 72 0.58 6.45 -11.01
N TYR A 73 1.34 7.44 -10.49
CA TYR A 73 1.10 8.86 -10.73
C TYR A 73 2.35 9.58 -11.27
N ASP A 74 2.19 10.24 -12.41
CA ASP A 74 3.13 11.21 -12.94
C ASP A 74 2.80 12.61 -12.39
N ARG A 75 3.62 13.07 -11.45
CA ARG A 75 3.49 14.42 -10.88
C ARG A 75 3.81 15.53 -11.88
N GLN A 76 4.70 15.28 -12.87
CA GLN A 76 5.10 16.30 -13.84
C GLN A 76 4.00 16.55 -14.86
N GLN A 77 3.33 15.49 -15.30
CA GLN A 77 2.22 15.57 -16.24
C GLN A 77 0.85 15.70 -15.54
N ASP A 78 0.82 15.48 -14.24
CA ASP A 78 -0.39 15.43 -13.42
C ASP A 78 -1.39 14.42 -14.01
N ARG A 79 -0.91 13.18 -14.20
CA ARG A 79 -1.61 12.04 -14.80
C ARG A 79 -1.42 10.78 -13.98
N PHE A 80 -2.45 9.95 -13.94
CA PHE A 80 -2.33 8.60 -13.43
C PHE A 80 -2.22 7.61 -14.59
N TYR A 81 -1.54 6.50 -14.36
CA TYR A 81 -1.56 5.34 -15.26
C TYR A 81 -2.14 4.16 -14.48
N ALA A 82 -3.20 3.57 -15.01
CA ALA A 82 -3.86 2.41 -14.43
C ALA A 82 -3.73 1.22 -15.35
N ILE A 83 -3.23 0.10 -14.84
CA ILE A 83 -3.06 -1.13 -15.62
C ILE A 83 -4.31 -2.00 -15.52
N SER A 84 -4.62 -2.70 -16.62
CA SER A 84 -5.72 -3.66 -16.67
C SER A 84 -5.18 -5.09 -16.55
N ASP A 85 -5.74 -5.87 -15.63
CA ASP A 85 -5.48 -7.28 -15.39
C ASP A 85 -6.06 -8.21 -16.46
N ASP A 86 -6.88 -7.68 -17.38
CA ASP A 86 -7.44 -8.44 -18.48
C ASP A 86 -6.34 -9.24 -19.18
N ARG A 87 -6.44 -10.57 -19.09
CA ARG A 87 -5.54 -11.54 -19.70
C ARG A 87 -5.57 -11.53 -21.23
N SER A 88 -5.91 -10.41 -21.84
CA SER A 88 -6.23 -10.23 -23.26
C SER A 88 -7.46 -11.00 -23.73
N ASN A 89 -8.43 -11.21 -22.82
CA ASN A 89 -9.71 -11.84 -23.11
C ASN A 89 -10.71 -10.86 -23.74
N PHE A 90 -10.78 -9.63 -23.23
CA PHE A 90 -11.74 -8.62 -23.70
C PHE A 90 -11.12 -7.65 -24.71
N ALA A 91 -9.88 -7.23 -24.47
CA ALA A 91 -9.08 -6.42 -25.38
C ALA A 91 -7.58 -6.70 -25.15
N PRO A 92 -6.68 -6.34 -26.09
CA PRO A 92 -5.25 -6.56 -25.86
C PRO A 92 -4.77 -5.95 -24.54
N ALA A 93 -3.77 -6.58 -23.92
CA ALA A 93 -3.13 -6.10 -22.69
C ALA A 93 -2.78 -4.61 -22.78
N ARG A 94 -3.13 -3.83 -21.75
CA ARG A 94 -3.20 -2.37 -21.87
C ARG A 94 -3.13 -1.67 -20.52
N PHE A 95 -2.71 -0.41 -20.55
CA PHE A 95 -2.95 0.53 -19.46
C PHE A 95 -3.68 1.78 -19.97
N TYR A 96 -4.35 2.48 -19.06
CA TYR A 96 -5.06 3.72 -19.31
C TYR A 96 -4.33 4.90 -18.70
N THR A 97 -4.29 6.02 -19.42
CA THR A 97 -3.90 7.32 -18.88
C THR A 97 -5.14 8.02 -18.37
N LEU A 98 -5.14 8.37 -17.08
CA LEU A 98 -6.26 8.98 -16.40
C LEU A 98 -5.93 10.40 -15.94
N LYS A 99 -6.91 11.29 -16.04
CA LYS A 99 -6.90 12.60 -15.37
C LYS A 99 -7.95 12.64 -14.27
N LEU A 100 -7.48 12.76 -13.03
CA LEU A 100 -8.34 13.05 -11.88
C LEU A 100 -8.46 14.56 -11.72
N THR A 101 -9.70 15.05 -11.68
CA THR A 101 -9.99 16.44 -11.28
C THR A 101 -10.47 16.44 -9.86
N LEU A 102 -9.71 17.05 -8.95
CA LEU A 102 -10.16 17.31 -7.58
C LEU A 102 -10.96 18.61 -7.53
N ASN A 103 -11.89 18.74 -6.58
CA ASN A 103 -12.64 19.99 -6.40
C ASN A 103 -11.71 21.21 -6.33
N PRO A 104 -11.92 22.25 -7.15
CA PRO A 104 -11.20 23.51 -7.01
C PRO A 104 -11.59 24.17 -5.68
N VAL A 105 -10.65 24.87 -5.05
CA VAL A 105 -10.95 25.77 -3.93
C VAL A 105 -12.09 26.68 -4.39
N SER A 106 -13.26 26.53 -3.77
CA SER A 106 -14.25 27.59 -3.88
C SER A 106 -13.63 28.77 -3.15
N GLU A 107 -13.25 29.84 -3.85
CA GLU A 107 -13.00 31.10 -3.17
C GLU A 107 -14.24 31.43 -2.35
N SER A 108 -14.10 31.30 -1.03
CA SER A 108 -14.99 31.75 0.04
C SER A 108 -16.50 31.82 -0.29
N PRO A 109 -17.36 31.00 0.34
CA PRO A 109 -18.68 31.52 0.64
C PRO A 109 -18.46 32.70 1.58
N ALA A 110 -19.09 33.84 1.31
CA ALA A 110 -19.21 34.89 2.32
C ALA A 110 -19.72 34.23 3.62
N LEU A 111 -19.02 34.46 4.73
CA LEU A 111 -19.40 33.95 6.04
C LEU A 111 -20.88 34.28 6.29
N PRO A 112 -21.77 33.31 6.52
CA PRO A 112 -23.06 33.62 7.10
C PRO A 112 -22.82 34.09 8.54
N ASP A 113 -23.41 35.22 8.90
CA ASP A 113 -23.45 35.78 10.26
C ASP A 113 -24.28 34.85 11.18
N SER A 114 -23.78 33.66 11.50
CA SER A 114 -24.07 32.90 12.73
C SER A 114 -23.53 31.48 12.63
N ALA A 115 -22.43 31.23 13.34
CA ALA A 115 -21.94 29.89 13.61
C ALA A 115 -22.72 29.31 14.80
N ALA A 116 -23.90 28.75 14.53
CA ALA A 116 -24.61 27.85 15.42
C ALA A 116 -25.55 27.00 14.54
N ASP A 117 -25.47 25.67 14.65
CA ASP A 117 -26.20 24.65 13.88
C ASP A 117 -25.67 24.29 12.47
N LEU A 118 -24.45 23.76 12.37
CA LEU A 118 -24.15 22.80 11.29
C LEU A 118 -24.00 21.39 11.89
N PRO A 119 -24.78 20.39 11.42
CA PRO A 119 -24.59 19.01 11.83
C PRO A 119 -23.25 18.47 11.32
N ASN A 120 -22.69 17.52 12.06
CA ASN A 120 -21.48 16.79 11.68
C ASN A 120 -21.75 16.06 10.34
N PRO A 121 -20.95 16.25 9.28
CA PRO A 121 -21.24 15.66 7.97
C PRO A 121 -21.18 14.13 8.04
N ASP A 122 -22.08 13.49 7.30
CA ASP A 122 -22.09 12.04 7.09
C ASP A 122 -20.88 11.65 6.22
N PRO A 123 -19.95 10.80 6.70
CA PRO A 123 -18.79 10.38 5.92
C PRO A 123 -19.15 9.57 4.66
N ALA A 124 -20.35 8.97 4.59
CA ALA A 124 -20.83 8.27 3.40
C ALA A 124 -21.41 9.22 2.33
N ASN A 125 -21.66 10.49 2.69
CA ASN A 125 -22.18 11.51 1.80
C ASN A 125 -21.64 12.89 2.21
N PRO A 126 -20.34 13.16 1.95
CA PRO A 126 -19.75 14.45 2.29
C PRO A 126 -20.54 15.54 1.58
N ASP A 127 -21.07 16.49 2.35
CA ASP A 127 -21.88 17.59 1.81
C ASP A 127 -21.10 18.25 0.66
N PRO A 128 -21.58 18.14 -0.60
CA PRO A 128 -20.90 18.74 -1.74
C PRO A 128 -20.87 20.27 -1.66
N ALA A 129 -21.62 20.87 -0.72
CA ALA A 129 -21.61 22.30 -0.42
C ALA A 129 -20.63 22.70 0.70
N ASN A 130 -19.86 21.78 1.31
CA ASN A 130 -18.74 22.16 2.18
C ASN A 130 -17.47 22.40 1.33
N PRO A 131 -17.07 23.66 1.07
CA PRO A 131 -15.97 24.00 0.16
C PRO A 131 -14.58 23.60 0.69
N SER A 132 -14.50 22.97 1.86
CA SER A 132 -13.26 22.72 2.62
C SER A 132 -12.68 21.30 2.44
N THR A 133 -13.43 20.38 1.82
CA THR A 133 -13.01 18.98 1.65
C THR A 133 -12.74 18.66 0.17
N SER A 134 -11.48 18.38 -0.16
CA SER A 134 -11.10 17.92 -1.51
C SER A 134 -11.73 16.56 -1.78
N VAL A 135 -12.48 16.42 -2.87
CA VAL A 135 -13.03 15.15 -3.37
C VAL A 135 -12.67 14.98 -4.84
N ILE A 136 -12.71 13.74 -5.35
CA ILE A 136 -12.60 13.47 -6.80
C ILE A 136 -13.92 13.89 -7.46
N ARG A 137 -13.86 14.87 -8.36
CA ARG A 137 -15.01 15.38 -9.11
C ARG A 137 -15.27 14.59 -10.38
N SER A 138 -14.19 14.22 -11.07
CA SER A 138 -14.26 13.46 -12.32
C SER A 138 -12.97 12.70 -12.55
N VAL A 139 -13.11 11.56 -13.21
CA VAL A 139 -12.02 10.78 -13.79
C VAL A 139 -12.23 10.76 -15.30
N GLU A 140 -11.26 11.29 -16.04
CA GLU A 140 -11.25 11.28 -17.51
C GLU A 140 -10.24 10.25 -18.00
N ILE A 141 -10.67 9.38 -18.92
CA ILE A 141 -9.78 8.49 -19.67
C ILE A 141 -9.27 9.27 -20.87
N GLU A 142 -7.98 9.60 -20.89
CA GLU A 142 -7.39 10.41 -21.97
C GLU A 142 -6.77 9.55 -23.08
N GLN A 143 -6.24 8.39 -22.70
CA GLN A 143 -5.53 7.49 -23.61
C GLN A 143 -5.62 6.04 -23.12
N VAL A 144 -5.59 5.12 -24.07
CA VAL A 144 -5.27 3.70 -23.83
C VAL A 144 -4.00 3.36 -24.60
N THR A 145 -3.09 2.63 -23.97
CA THR A 145 -1.84 2.20 -24.58
C THR A 145 -1.76 0.68 -24.54
N ILE A 146 -1.67 0.07 -25.73
CA ILE A 146 -1.56 -1.39 -25.87
C ILE A 146 -0.13 -1.82 -25.61
N LEU A 147 0.03 -2.79 -24.72
CA LEU A 147 1.29 -3.41 -24.39
C LEU A 147 1.64 -4.48 -25.41
N LYS A 148 2.90 -4.47 -25.85
CA LYS A 148 3.43 -5.41 -26.83
C LYS A 148 4.60 -6.15 -26.21
N GLY A 149 4.64 -7.46 -26.42
CA GLY A 149 5.72 -8.31 -25.92
C GLY A 149 7.05 -8.05 -26.65
N GLU A 150 8.06 -8.83 -26.28
CA GLU A 150 9.41 -8.77 -26.87
C GLU A 150 9.41 -8.95 -28.41
N ASN A 151 8.44 -9.69 -28.95
CA ASN A 151 8.27 -9.88 -30.39
C ASN A 151 7.70 -8.65 -31.13
N GLY A 152 7.34 -7.58 -30.41
CA GLY A 152 6.75 -6.37 -30.97
C GLY A 152 5.25 -6.46 -31.29
N GLU A 153 4.62 -7.60 -31.00
CA GLU A 153 3.19 -7.83 -31.18
C GLU A 153 2.45 -7.69 -29.85
N PRO A 154 1.14 -7.34 -29.86
CA PRO A 154 0.31 -7.42 -28.67
C PRO A 154 0.34 -8.82 -28.05
N PHE A 155 0.20 -8.89 -26.72
CA PHE A 155 0.08 -10.17 -26.04
C PHE A 155 -1.10 -10.98 -26.58
N ALA A 156 -0.89 -12.28 -26.73
CA ALA A 156 -1.96 -13.17 -27.17
C ALA A 156 -2.94 -13.42 -26.01
N ASN A 157 -4.16 -13.83 -26.36
CA ASN A 157 -5.18 -14.12 -25.37
C ASN A 157 -4.69 -15.20 -24.37
N SER A 158 -4.89 -14.92 -23.08
CA SER A 158 -4.59 -15.76 -21.93
C SER A 158 -3.10 -16.08 -21.78
N THR A 159 -2.22 -15.17 -22.23
CA THR A 159 -0.75 -15.32 -22.13
C THR A 159 -0.08 -14.41 -21.11
N VAL A 160 -0.87 -13.58 -20.44
CA VAL A 160 -0.40 -12.57 -19.50
C VAL A 160 -1.48 -12.31 -18.47
N ASP A 161 -1.09 -11.89 -17.27
CA ASP A 161 -2.00 -11.51 -16.19
C ASP A 161 -1.34 -10.39 -15.40
N LEU A 162 -1.76 -9.14 -15.68
CA LEU A 162 -1.00 -7.93 -15.33
C LEU A 162 -1.50 -7.31 -14.04
N GLU A 163 -0.58 -6.94 -13.15
CA GLU A 163 -0.93 -6.50 -11.80
C GLU A 163 -0.30 -5.16 -11.44
N GLY A 164 0.86 -5.16 -10.79
CA GLY A 164 1.52 -3.95 -10.34
C GLY A 164 2.05 -3.10 -11.50
N ILE A 165 2.04 -1.78 -11.32
CA ILE A 165 2.56 -0.79 -12.27
C ILE A 165 3.37 0.29 -11.56
N ALA A 166 4.57 0.60 -12.06
CA ALA A 166 5.44 1.62 -11.49
C ALA A 166 6.05 2.53 -12.57
N LEU A 167 5.90 3.84 -12.41
CA LEU A 167 6.40 4.85 -13.36
C LEU A 167 7.88 5.14 -13.14
N SER A 168 8.69 4.88 -14.16
CA SER A 168 10.13 5.11 -14.19
C SER A 168 10.50 6.54 -14.59
N PRO A 169 11.59 7.11 -14.03
CA PRO A 169 12.15 8.39 -14.49
C PRO A 169 12.60 8.36 -15.97
N ARG A 170 12.66 7.17 -16.59
CA ARG A 170 13.06 6.95 -17.99
C ARG A 170 11.92 7.04 -19.02
N GLN A 171 10.76 7.60 -18.63
CA GLN A 171 9.54 7.62 -19.45
C GLN A 171 9.13 6.19 -19.89
N SER A 172 9.12 5.29 -18.92
CA SER A 172 8.72 3.89 -19.05
C SER A 172 7.93 3.44 -17.84
N LEU A 173 7.26 2.30 -17.96
CA LEU A 173 6.54 1.64 -16.89
C LEU A 173 7.17 0.29 -16.63
N PHE A 174 7.46 -0.02 -15.36
CA PHE A 174 7.60 -1.41 -14.95
C PHE A 174 6.22 -1.97 -14.66
N ILE A 175 5.93 -3.16 -15.16
CA ILE A 175 4.66 -3.85 -14.96
C ILE A 175 4.96 -5.30 -14.56
N SER A 176 4.31 -5.77 -13.50
CA SER A 176 4.40 -7.18 -13.09
C SER A 176 3.30 -8.01 -13.72
N SER A 177 3.58 -9.30 -13.89
CA SER A 177 2.62 -10.32 -14.26
C SER A 177 2.72 -11.48 -13.29
N GLU A 178 1.58 -11.95 -12.78
CA GLU A 178 1.55 -13.14 -11.92
C GLU A 178 1.79 -14.44 -12.70
N GLY A 179 1.52 -14.41 -14.01
CA GLY A 179 1.61 -15.58 -14.88
C GLY A 179 0.34 -16.41 -14.81
N ASP A 180 0.42 -17.66 -15.25
CA ASP A 180 -0.67 -18.62 -15.09
C ASP A 180 -0.04 -20.01 -15.00
N THR A 181 0.19 -20.43 -13.75
CA THR A 181 0.89 -21.69 -13.47
C THR A 181 0.11 -22.90 -13.97
N SER A 182 -1.22 -22.79 -14.09
CA SER A 182 -2.08 -23.84 -14.65
C SER A 182 -1.88 -24.04 -16.16
N GLN A 183 -1.45 -22.99 -16.86
CA GLN A 183 -1.12 -23.01 -18.29
C GLN A 183 0.39 -23.07 -18.56
N GLY A 184 1.23 -23.09 -17.52
CA GLY A 184 2.68 -23.08 -17.64
C GLY A 184 3.26 -21.74 -18.09
N ILE A 185 2.56 -20.63 -17.80
CA ILE A 185 3.02 -19.27 -18.06
C ILE A 185 3.76 -18.78 -16.83
N ASP A 186 5.07 -18.53 -16.98
CA ASP A 186 5.94 -18.02 -15.91
C ASP A 186 5.59 -16.54 -15.59
N PRO A 187 5.72 -16.11 -14.31
CA PRO A 187 5.58 -14.71 -13.93
C PRO A 187 6.70 -13.84 -14.54
N PHE A 188 6.49 -12.53 -14.61
CA PHE A 188 7.53 -11.59 -15.02
C PHE A 188 7.41 -10.22 -14.37
N ILE A 189 8.47 -9.43 -14.48
CA ILE A 189 8.45 -7.97 -14.26
C ILE A 189 9.16 -7.36 -15.47
N ASP A 190 8.39 -6.72 -16.34
CA ASP A 190 8.88 -6.20 -17.62
C ASP A 190 8.78 -4.67 -17.65
N GLU A 191 9.66 -4.04 -18.42
CA GLU A 191 9.65 -2.61 -18.67
C GLU A 191 9.06 -2.32 -20.05
N PHE A 192 8.16 -1.34 -20.12
CA PHE A 192 7.48 -0.91 -21.33
C PHE A 192 7.68 0.58 -21.56
N ASP A 193 7.82 0.98 -22.82
CA ASP A 193 7.86 2.38 -23.21
C ASP A 193 6.50 3.04 -22.93
N LEU A 194 6.51 4.18 -22.23
CA LEU A 194 5.29 4.84 -21.76
C LEU A 194 4.40 5.32 -22.91
N ALA A 195 4.99 5.77 -24.02
CA ALA A 195 4.23 6.34 -25.12
C ALA A 195 3.69 5.27 -26.08
N THR A 196 4.44 4.19 -26.28
CA THR A 196 4.19 3.21 -27.34
C THR A 196 3.73 1.85 -26.84
N GLY A 197 3.90 1.55 -25.55
CA GLY A 197 3.63 0.23 -24.96
C GLY A 197 4.58 -0.87 -25.43
N ASN A 198 5.64 -0.51 -26.16
CA ASN A 198 6.62 -1.49 -26.63
C ASN A 198 7.48 -1.98 -25.47
N TRP A 199 7.69 -3.29 -25.39
CA TRP A 199 8.64 -3.89 -24.46
C TRP A 199 10.05 -3.33 -24.61
N ARG A 200 10.72 -3.08 -23.48
CA ARG A 200 12.10 -2.57 -23.40
C ARG A 200 13.06 -3.55 -22.74
N GLY A 201 12.57 -4.38 -21.82
CA GLY A 201 13.41 -5.31 -21.08
C GLY A 201 12.66 -6.09 -20.02
N ARG A 202 13.29 -7.15 -19.52
CA ARG A 202 12.81 -7.98 -18.43
C ARG A 202 13.74 -7.87 -17.22
N LEU A 203 13.19 -7.69 -16.03
CA LEU A 203 13.97 -7.79 -14.80
C LEU A 203 14.31 -9.25 -14.49
N PRO A 204 15.51 -9.53 -13.95
CA PRO A 204 15.82 -10.86 -13.47
C PRO A 204 14.89 -11.22 -12.31
N ILE A 205 14.37 -12.45 -12.32
CA ILE A 205 13.63 -13.02 -11.20
C ILE A 205 14.39 -14.24 -10.67
N PRO A 206 14.56 -14.40 -9.34
CA PRO A 206 15.19 -15.58 -8.80
C PRO A 206 14.43 -16.84 -9.22
N THR A 207 15.14 -17.92 -9.52
CA THR A 207 14.53 -19.18 -9.99
C THR A 207 13.51 -19.76 -9.02
N ARG A 208 13.58 -19.41 -7.73
CA ARG A 208 12.61 -19.78 -6.68
C ARG A 208 11.21 -19.18 -6.87
N TYR A 209 11.05 -18.16 -7.72
CA TYR A 209 9.74 -17.60 -8.09
C TYR A 209 9.15 -18.31 -9.32
N LEU A 210 9.95 -19.07 -10.07
CA LEU A 210 9.48 -19.77 -11.26
C LEU A 210 8.71 -21.04 -10.86
N PRO A 211 7.44 -21.22 -11.28
CA PRO A 211 6.64 -22.40 -10.96
C PRO A 211 7.29 -23.69 -11.47
N ARG A 212 7.66 -24.60 -10.57
CA ARG A 212 8.25 -25.91 -10.93
C ARG A 212 7.67 -27.00 -10.01
N ILE A 213 7.47 -28.19 -10.57
CA ILE A 213 7.12 -29.39 -9.83
C ILE A 213 8.26 -30.39 -10.01
N GLU A 214 9.01 -30.65 -8.95
CA GLU A 214 10.12 -31.61 -8.93
C GLU A 214 9.92 -32.60 -7.79
N ALA A 215 9.95 -33.90 -8.10
CA ALA A 215 9.79 -34.97 -7.10
C ALA A 215 8.59 -34.76 -6.13
N GLU A 216 7.43 -34.39 -6.68
CA GLU A 216 6.18 -34.09 -5.96
C GLU A 216 6.24 -32.86 -5.03
N GLN A 217 7.30 -32.06 -5.11
CA GLN A 217 7.45 -30.79 -4.39
C GLN A 217 7.21 -29.62 -5.35
N ALA A 218 6.25 -28.77 -5.02
CA ALA A 218 5.99 -27.53 -5.74
C ALA A 218 6.93 -26.42 -5.26
N SER A 219 7.37 -25.59 -6.20
CA SER A 219 8.13 -24.36 -5.93
C SER A 219 7.70 -23.26 -6.91
N GLY A 220 8.00 -22.01 -6.58
CA GLY A 220 7.61 -20.85 -7.39
C GLY A 220 6.40 -20.11 -6.84
N VAL A 221 5.94 -19.12 -7.60
CA VAL A 221 4.65 -18.47 -7.35
C VAL A 221 3.52 -19.49 -7.43
N GLN A 222 2.48 -19.25 -6.65
CA GLN A 222 1.25 -20.03 -6.70
C GLN A 222 0.29 -19.42 -7.75
N ASN A 223 -0.64 -20.22 -8.25
CA ASN A 223 -1.63 -19.73 -9.21
C ASN A 223 -2.52 -18.65 -8.58
N ASN A 224 -2.75 -17.54 -9.30
CA ASN A 224 -3.60 -16.44 -8.83
C ASN A 224 -3.11 -15.80 -7.52
N GLN A 225 -1.79 -15.83 -7.30
CA GLN A 225 -1.10 -15.45 -6.06
C GLN A 225 0.34 -14.99 -6.35
N GLY A 226 0.60 -14.54 -7.59
CA GLY A 226 1.93 -14.19 -8.08
C GLY A 226 2.31 -12.74 -7.76
N PHE A 227 3.09 -12.09 -8.63
CA PHE A 227 3.54 -10.70 -8.41
C PHE A 227 2.41 -9.69 -8.57
N GLU A 228 1.86 -9.22 -7.45
CA GLU A 228 0.87 -8.14 -7.45
C GLU A 228 1.48 -6.78 -7.13
N SER A 229 2.27 -6.70 -6.08
CA SER A 229 2.76 -5.42 -5.60
C SER A 229 4.03 -4.96 -6.32
N LEU A 230 4.04 -3.74 -6.84
CA LEU A 230 5.18 -3.17 -7.55
C LEU A 230 5.31 -1.67 -7.30
N THR A 231 6.47 -1.23 -6.79
CA THR A 231 6.73 0.20 -6.55
C THR A 231 8.17 0.57 -6.81
N LEU A 232 8.44 1.85 -7.02
CA LEU A 232 9.81 2.32 -7.23
C LEU A 232 10.09 3.63 -6.51
N ASN A 233 11.35 3.79 -6.13
CA ASN A 233 11.91 5.00 -5.56
C ASN A 233 12.93 5.58 -6.55
N ALA A 234 12.49 6.56 -7.33
CA ALA A 234 13.27 7.20 -8.40
C ALA A 234 14.46 8.06 -7.91
N GLY A 235 14.60 8.32 -6.60
CA GLY A 235 15.62 9.23 -6.07
C GLY A 235 15.38 10.70 -6.42
N SER A 236 16.37 11.56 -6.19
CA SER A 236 16.26 13.01 -6.46
C SER A 236 16.72 13.33 -7.89
N TYR A 237 15.83 13.95 -8.68
CA TYR A 237 16.17 14.54 -9.97
C TYR A 237 17.14 15.70 -9.78
N GLY A 238 18.37 15.60 -10.30
CA GLY A 238 19.37 16.66 -10.11
C GLY A 238 20.64 16.60 -10.96
N SER A 239 20.95 15.49 -11.63
CA SER A 239 22.10 15.39 -12.54
C SER A 239 21.66 15.11 -13.97
N SER A 240 22.49 15.49 -14.94
CA SER A 240 22.28 15.24 -16.38
C SER A 240 22.39 13.75 -16.77
N GLN A 241 22.58 12.86 -15.79
CA GLN A 241 22.57 11.42 -15.93
C GLN A 241 21.47 10.86 -15.03
N LEU A 242 20.74 9.86 -15.52
CA LEU A 242 19.79 9.12 -14.70
C LEU A 242 20.58 8.32 -13.66
N GLU A 243 20.51 8.72 -12.40
CA GLU A 243 21.07 7.95 -11.29
C GLU A 243 20.34 6.60 -11.17
N PRO A 244 21.02 5.52 -10.77
CA PRO A 244 20.35 4.27 -10.46
C PRO A 244 19.28 4.46 -9.40
N PHE A 245 18.13 3.82 -9.60
CA PHE A 245 16.98 3.92 -8.71
C PHE A 245 16.58 2.55 -8.17
N ARG A 246 15.75 2.55 -7.11
CA ARG A 246 15.33 1.30 -6.46
C ARG A 246 13.94 0.91 -6.92
N LEU A 247 13.71 -0.38 -7.11
CA LEU A 247 12.40 -0.95 -7.39
C LEU A 247 12.15 -2.09 -6.42
N PHE A 248 10.90 -2.25 -5.99
CA PHE A 248 10.49 -3.26 -5.03
C PHE A 248 9.29 -4.00 -5.58
N ALA A 249 9.30 -5.32 -5.45
CA ALA A 249 8.21 -6.18 -5.89
C ALA A 249 7.91 -7.24 -4.83
N ALA A 250 6.66 -7.65 -4.70
CA ALA A 250 6.26 -8.74 -3.81
C ALA A 250 5.12 -9.55 -4.44
N THR A 251 5.00 -10.80 -4.02
CA THR A 251 3.87 -11.64 -4.40
C THR A 251 2.66 -11.38 -3.51
N GLU A 252 1.45 -11.72 -3.97
CA GLU A 252 0.22 -11.62 -3.17
C GLU A 252 0.28 -12.54 -1.95
N SER A 253 0.86 -13.74 -2.12
CA SER A 253 0.94 -14.78 -1.10
C SER A 253 2.33 -15.44 -1.06
N ALA A 254 2.50 -16.42 -0.19
CA ALA A 254 3.75 -17.17 -0.06
C ALA A 254 4.10 -17.92 -1.37
N LEU A 255 5.38 -18.12 -1.62
CA LEU A 255 5.81 -19.09 -2.64
C LEU A 255 5.45 -20.51 -2.19
N ALA A 256 5.23 -21.43 -3.13
CA ALA A 256 4.76 -22.78 -2.83
C ALA A 256 5.67 -23.52 -1.82
N GLN A 257 6.99 -23.32 -1.89
CA GLN A 257 7.95 -23.91 -0.95
C GLN A 257 7.99 -23.22 0.43
N ASP A 258 7.46 -22.00 0.55
CA ASP A 258 7.48 -21.19 1.76
C ASP A 258 6.19 -21.34 2.58
N VAL A 259 5.15 -21.96 2.01
CA VAL A 259 3.86 -22.21 2.68
C VAL A 259 4.07 -22.96 4.00
N SER A 260 3.56 -22.40 5.09
CA SER A 260 3.57 -23.03 6.41
C SER A 260 2.63 -24.25 6.42
N PRO A 261 3.04 -25.38 7.01
CA PRO A 261 2.14 -26.51 7.23
C PRO A 261 1.10 -26.24 8.34
N THR A 262 1.24 -25.14 9.07
CA THR A 262 0.33 -24.74 10.15
C THR A 262 -0.61 -23.62 9.65
N PRO A 263 -1.92 -23.89 9.48
CA PRO A 263 -2.87 -22.93 8.91
C PRO A 263 -3.02 -21.64 9.72
N GLU A 264 -2.78 -21.68 11.02
CA GLU A 264 -2.92 -20.52 11.92
C GLU A 264 -1.67 -19.62 11.95
N ALA A 265 -0.63 -19.95 11.17
CA ALA A 265 0.60 -19.16 11.09
C ALA A 265 0.43 -17.97 10.13
N ALA A 266 1.20 -16.91 10.38
CA ALA A 266 1.32 -15.80 9.44
C ALA A 266 1.87 -16.29 8.08
N THR A 267 1.37 -15.73 6.98
CA THR A 267 1.82 -16.10 5.63
C THR A 267 3.12 -15.37 5.30
N PRO A 268 4.21 -16.09 4.98
CA PRO A 268 5.49 -15.48 4.64
C PRO A 268 5.55 -15.07 3.17
N ILE A 269 5.57 -13.76 2.92
CA ILE A 269 5.78 -13.16 1.60
C ILE A 269 7.22 -12.68 1.50
N ARG A 270 7.80 -12.77 0.30
CA ARG A 270 9.13 -12.24 0.01
C ARG A 270 9.01 -10.93 -0.76
N LEU A 271 9.64 -9.89 -0.26
CA LEU A 271 9.77 -8.61 -0.93
C LEU A 271 11.14 -8.54 -1.60
N LEU A 272 11.16 -8.51 -2.93
CA LEU A 272 12.34 -8.33 -3.77
C LEU A 272 12.74 -6.86 -3.86
N HIS A 273 14.03 -6.59 -3.80
CA HIS A 273 14.58 -5.26 -3.91
C HIS A 273 15.64 -5.21 -5.00
N TYR A 274 15.40 -4.32 -5.96
CA TYR A 274 16.23 -4.12 -7.13
C TYR A 274 16.98 -2.79 -7.08
N LEU A 275 18.19 -2.79 -7.65
CA LEU A 275 18.84 -1.59 -8.17
C LEU A 275 18.69 -1.58 -9.69
N ILE A 276 18.04 -0.56 -10.21
CA ILE A 276 17.83 -0.34 -11.64
C ILE A 276 18.88 0.65 -12.13
N GLY A 277 19.84 0.15 -12.92
CA GLY A 277 20.82 0.96 -13.63
C GLY A 277 20.40 1.25 -15.08
N GLU A 278 21.22 2.02 -15.79
CA GLU A 278 21.04 2.32 -17.21
C GLU A 278 21.15 1.06 -18.07
N ASP A 279 22.22 0.27 -17.87
CA ASP A 279 22.51 -0.93 -18.67
C ASP A 279 22.16 -2.25 -17.96
N GLN A 280 22.10 -2.24 -16.63
CA GLN A 280 21.94 -3.46 -15.84
C GLN A 280 21.01 -3.23 -14.64
N SER A 281 20.11 -4.19 -14.43
CA SER A 281 19.30 -4.29 -13.21
C SER A 281 19.81 -5.45 -12.35
N LEU A 282 19.94 -5.20 -11.05
CA LEU A 282 20.49 -6.16 -10.08
C LEU A 282 19.49 -6.36 -8.95
N ILE A 283 19.36 -7.60 -8.48
CA ILE A 283 18.70 -7.90 -7.21
C ILE A 283 19.71 -7.60 -6.10
N LEU A 284 19.33 -6.75 -5.16
CA LEU A 284 20.17 -6.37 -4.02
C LEU A 284 19.95 -7.32 -2.84
N ASP A 285 18.68 -7.52 -2.48
CA ASP A 285 18.27 -8.31 -1.32
C ASP A 285 16.81 -8.76 -1.46
N GLU A 286 16.43 -9.69 -0.58
CA GLU A 286 15.06 -10.12 -0.33
C GLU A 286 14.75 -9.92 1.15
N HIS A 287 13.54 -9.50 1.48
CA HIS A 287 13.10 -9.31 2.85
C HIS A 287 11.79 -10.04 3.14
N LEU A 288 11.65 -10.54 4.38
CA LEU A 288 10.45 -11.22 4.83
C LEU A 288 9.35 -10.20 5.17
N TYR A 289 8.23 -10.28 4.47
CA TYR A 289 6.96 -9.65 4.81
C TYR A 289 6.02 -10.70 5.42
N LEU A 290 5.28 -10.35 6.46
CA LEU A 290 4.33 -11.26 7.10
C LEU A 290 2.91 -10.70 6.98
N VAL A 291 2.05 -11.46 6.29
CA VAL A 291 0.59 -11.26 6.36
C VAL A 291 0.11 -11.92 7.63
N ASP A 292 -0.71 -11.21 8.41
CA ASP A 292 -1.25 -11.76 9.66
C ASP A 292 -2.19 -12.94 9.36
N PRO A 293 -2.36 -13.91 10.29
CA PRO A 293 -3.27 -15.02 10.10
C PRO A 293 -4.69 -14.54 9.74
N ALA A 294 -5.28 -15.21 8.75
CA ALA A 294 -6.62 -14.89 8.29
C ALA A 294 -7.65 -15.08 9.41
N PRO A 295 -8.53 -14.09 9.68
CA PRO A 295 -9.68 -14.28 10.56
C PRO A 295 -10.61 -15.41 10.10
N GLU A 296 -11.41 -15.93 11.03
CA GLU A 296 -12.42 -16.95 10.69
C GLU A 296 -13.38 -16.43 9.60
N GLY A 297 -13.59 -17.25 8.56
CA GLY A 297 -14.46 -16.92 7.43
C GLY A 297 -13.79 -16.16 6.29
N VAL A 298 -12.51 -15.77 6.41
CA VAL A 298 -11.70 -15.27 5.29
C VAL A 298 -11.15 -16.47 4.51
N GLU A 299 -11.37 -16.46 3.20
CA GLU A 299 -10.94 -17.52 2.28
C GLU A 299 -9.59 -17.17 1.64
N ASN A 300 -9.42 -15.92 1.22
CA ASN A 300 -8.20 -15.39 0.62
C ASN A 300 -7.77 -14.12 1.35
N GLN A 301 -6.46 -13.98 1.57
CA GLN A 301 -5.85 -12.76 2.09
C GLN A 301 -4.42 -12.65 1.59
N GLY A 302 -4.04 -11.47 1.16
CA GLY A 302 -2.70 -11.23 0.62
C GLY A 302 -2.36 -9.76 0.50
N LEU A 303 -1.13 -9.52 0.08
CA LEU A 303 -0.61 -8.19 -0.19
C LEU A 303 -0.94 -7.82 -1.64
N SER A 304 -1.89 -6.93 -1.87
CA SER A 304 -2.28 -6.52 -3.22
C SER A 304 -1.38 -5.41 -3.76
N ASP A 305 -0.99 -4.42 -2.93
CA ASP A 305 -0.10 -3.35 -3.42
C ASP A 305 0.93 -2.84 -2.41
N LEU A 306 2.00 -2.23 -2.93
CA LEU A 306 3.06 -1.55 -2.21
C LEU A 306 3.26 -0.14 -2.75
N LEU A 307 3.51 0.81 -1.85
CA LEU A 307 3.81 2.18 -2.23
C LEU A 307 4.96 2.71 -1.39
N VAL A 308 6.10 2.97 -2.03
CA VAL A 308 7.24 3.57 -1.33
C VAL A 308 6.95 5.02 -0.94
N LEU A 309 7.35 5.40 0.27
CA LEU A 309 7.28 6.77 0.75
C LEU A 309 8.63 7.46 0.52
N ALA A 310 8.62 8.77 0.28
CA ALA A 310 9.81 9.56 -0.08
C ALA A 310 10.97 9.53 0.95
N GLN A 311 10.75 8.96 2.12
CA GLN A 311 11.77 8.60 3.11
C GLN A 311 12.16 7.15 2.85
N GLY A 312 13.24 6.92 2.09
CA GLY A 312 13.65 5.58 1.68
C GLY A 312 13.66 4.56 2.84
N GLY A 313 13.08 3.38 2.60
CA GLY A 313 12.90 2.33 3.61
C GLY A 313 11.54 2.37 4.33
N HIS A 314 10.68 3.35 4.04
CA HIS A 314 9.29 3.40 4.48
C HIS A 314 8.33 3.15 3.31
N PHE A 315 7.27 2.40 3.58
CA PHE A 315 6.27 2.05 2.58
C PHE A 315 4.87 2.10 3.17
N LEU A 316 3.88 2.14 2.30
CA LEU A 316 2.54 1.65 2.57
C LEU A 316 2.39 0.27 1.93
N GLY A 317 1.69 -0.64 2.61
CA GLY A 317 1.28 -1.93 2.06
C GLY A 317 -0.22 -2.09 2.19
N LEU A 318 -0.89 -2.42 1.09
CA LEU A 318 -2.31 -2.69 1.00
C LEU A 318 -2.50 -4.21 1.09
N GLU A 319 -3.16 -4.68 2.14
CA GLU A 319 -3.61 -6.07 2.23
C GLU A 319 -5.10 -6.14 1.91
N ARG A 320 -5.45 -7.04 1.01
CA ARG A 320 -6.83 -7.36 0.63
C ARG A 320 -7.22 -8.70 1.21
N SER A 321 -8.48 -8.84 1.58
CA SER A 321 -9.07 -10.12 1.99
C SER A 321 -10.44 -10.34 1.38
N PHE A 322 -10.81 -11.58 1.09
CA PHE A 322 -12.13 -11.97 0.63
C PHE A 322 -12.62 -13.19 1.41
N GLY A 323 -13.90 -13.21 1.78
CA GLY A 323 -14.51 -14.32 2.49
C GLY A 323 -16.02 -14.24 2.58
N ILE A 324 -16.61 -14.97 3.52
CA ILE A 324 -18.07 -15.13 3.66
C ILE A 324 -18.83 -13.81 3.90
N THR A 325 -18.14 -12.78 4.41
CA THR A 325 -18.70 -11.43 4.66
C THR A 325 -18.41 -10.44 3.54
N GLY A 326 -17.79 -10.88 2.44
CA GLY A 326 -17.35 -10.03 1.34
C GLY A 326 -15.89 -9.60 1.46
N PHE A 327 -15.55 -8.48 0.81
CA PHE A 327 -14.21 -7.92 0.81
C PHE A 327 -13.84 -7.23 2.12
N GLY A 328 -12.55 -7.24 2.42
CA GLY A 328 -11.90 -6.45 3.47
C GLY A 328 -10.62 -5.83 2.93
N GLY A 329 -10.19 -4.73 3.54
CA GLY A 329 -8.99 -4.02 3.15
C GLY A 329 -8.29 -3.42 4.36
N LYS A 330 -6.97 -3.54 4.42
CA LYS A 330 -6.14 -2.95 5.47
C LYS A 330 -4.94 -2.27 4.85
N LEU A 331 -4.64 -1.07 5.30
CA LEU A 331 -3.47 -0.33 4.89
C LEU A 331 -2.50 -0.24 6.07
N TYR A 332 -1.25 -0.64 5.81
CA TYR A 332 -0.19 -0.68 6.79
C TYR A 332 0.92 0.29 6.42
N GLN A 333 1.56 0.87 7.43
CA GLN A 333 2.88 1.46 7.27
C GLN A 333 3.95 0.39 7.50
N LEU A 334 4.95 0.35 6.61
CA LEU A 334 6.04 -0.62 6.65
C LEU A 334 7.38 0.09 6.85
N VAL A 335 8.28 -0.57 7.58
CA VAL A 335 9.69 -0.15 7.72
C VAL A 335 10.60 -1.33 7.43
N MET A 336 11.39 -1.20 6.38
CA MET A 336 12.36 -2.22 5.96
C MET A 336 13.69 -2.10 6.71
N GLY A 337 13.99 -0.93 7.28
CA GLY A 337 15.21 -0.70 8.03
C GLY A 337 15.38 -1.69 9.19
N GLY A 338 16.43 -2.52 9.12
CA GLY A 338 16.74 -3.55 10.11
C GLY A 338 16.14 -4.93 9.82
N ALA A 339 15.39 -5.10 8.72
CA ALA A 339 14.96 -6.42 8.26
C ALA A 339 16.16 -7.26 7.80
N THR A 340 16.09 -8.57 8.02
CA THR A 340 17.13 -9.52 7.60
C THR A 340 17.06 -9.72 6.09
N ASP A 341 18.22 -9.74 5.42
CA ASP A 341 18.33 -10.21 4.03
C ASP A 341 18.17 -11.74 4.00
N ILE A 342 17.14 -12.20 3.30
CA ILE A 342 16.76 -13.60 3.20
C ILE A 342 17.06 -14.20 1.82
N THR A 343 17.84 -13.52 0.96
CA THR A 343 18.19 -14.01 -0.40
C THR A 343 18.84 -15.39 -0.38
N SER A 344 19.61 -15.68 0.69
CA SER A 344 20.28 -16.98 0.87
C SER A 344 19.40 -18.07 1.50
N ILE A 345 18.18 -17.75 1.94
CA ILE A 345 17.29 -18.68 2.64
C ILE A 345 16.36 -19.35 1.63
N PRO A 346 16.54 -20.66 1.35
CA PRO A 346 15.85 -21.26 0.23
C PRO A 346 14.38 -21.60 0.49
N ASN A 347 13.97 -21.67 1.75
CA ASN A 347 12.66 -22.14 2.18
C ASN A 347 12.34 -21.54 3.57
N LEU A 348 11.12 -21.04 3.75
CA LEU A 348 10.62 -20.43 5.00
C LEU A 348 9.57 -21.28 5.74
N SER A 349 9.15 -22.42 5.18
CA SER A 349 8.16 -23.33 5.78
C SER A 349 8.58 -23.93 7.13
N GLY A 350 9.89 -24.00 7.39
CA GLY A 350 10.48 -24.48 8.64
C GLY A 350 10.41 -23.47 9.80
N GLY A 351 9.84 -22.28 9.57
CA GLY A 351 9.75 -21.20 10.55
C GLY A 351 10.73 -20.05 10.25
N THR A 352 10.47 -18.92 10.91
CA THR A 352 11.18 -17.65 10.68
C THR A 352 12.07 -17.26 11.87
N GLU A 353 12.46 -18.23 12.70
CA GLU A 353 13.32 -18.00 13.86
C GLU A 353 14.66 -17.37 13.45
N GLY A 354 15.01 -16.25 14.11
CA GLY A 354 16.24 -15.50 13.81
C GLY A 354 16.16 -14.59 12.58
N ILE A 355 15.03 -14.58 11.85
CA ILE A 355 14.75 -13.63 10.78
C ILE A 355 14.02 -12.44 11.38
N THR A 356 14.53 -11.24 11.18
CA THR A 356 13.79 -10.02 11.48
C THR A 356 12.95 -9.65 10.26
N PRO A 357 11.60 -9.76 10.31
CA PRO A 357 10.76 -9.37 9.19
C PRO A 357 10.74 -7.84 9.03
N ILE A 358 10.18 -7.38 7.91
CA ILE A 358 9.76 -5.99 7.73
C ILE A 358 8.82 -5.61 8.87
N TYR A 359 9.10 -4.49 9.53
CA TYR A 359 8.22 -3.99 10.59
C TYR A 359 6.94 -3.44 9.97
N LYS A 360 5.79 -3.89 10.48
CA LYS A 360 4.47 -3.53 9.98
C LYS A 360 3.63 -2.91 11.09
N ARG A 361 2.90 -1.84 10.79
CA ARG A 361 1.92 -1.21 11.70
C ARG A 361 0.65 -0.84 10.93
N LEU A 362 -0.50 -1.26 11.45
CA LEU A 362 -1.80 -0.90 10.87
C LEU A 362 -1.99 0.62 10.90
N LEU A 363 -2.33 1.19 9.75
CA LEU A 363 -2.62 2.62 9.59
C LEU A 363 -4.12 2.87 9.45
N LEU A 364 -4.82 1.98 8.74
CA LEU A 364 -6.27 2.04 8.53
C LEU A 364 -6.83 0.63 8.29
N ASP A 365 -7.89 0.27 8.99
CA ASP A 365 -8.79 -0.82 8.60
C ASP A 365 -9.95 -0.20 7.80
N PHE A 366 -10.19 -0.67 6.58
CA PHE A 366 -11.16 -0.02 5.70
C PHE A 366 -12.60 -0.24 6.18
N SER A 367 -12.84 -1.23 7.04
CA SER A 367 -14.15 -1.41 7.68
C SER A 367 -14.57 -0.22 8.55
N ASP A 368 -13.60 0.58 9.03
CA ASP A 368 -13.86 1.80 9.79
C ASP A 368 -14.40 2.97 8.93
N LEU A 369 -14.37 2.85 7.60
CA LEU A 369 -14.81 3.90 6.68
C LEU A 369 -16.34 4.01 6.56
N GLY A 370 -17.07 2.95 6.91
CA GLY A 370 -18.54 2.93 6.81
C GLY A 370 -19.07 2.90 5.36
N ILE A 371 -18.25 2.46 4.41
CA ILE A 371 -18.61 2.27 3.00
C ILE A 371 -18.62 0.76 2.66
N PRO A 372 -19.34 0.33 1.62
CA PRO A 372 -19.12 -0.99 1.03
C PRO A 372 -17.64 -1.15 0.64
N LEU A 373 -17.08 -2.33 0.89
CA LEU A 373 -15.70 -2.65 0.51
C LEU A 373 -15.71 -3.50 -0.76
N ASP A 374 -14.74 -3.26 -1.63
CA ASP A 374 -14.58 -3.96 -2.90
C ASP A 374 -13.15 -4.49 -3.06
N ASN A 375 -12.82 -5.02 -4.25
CA ASN A 375 -11.53 -5.62 -4.59
C ASN A 375 -10.40 -4.58 -4.69
N PHE A 376 -9.97 -3.97 -3.57
CA PHE A 376 -8.91 -2.94 -3.58
C PHE A 376 -7.54 -3.52 -3.91
N GLU A 377 -6.99 -3.13 -5.07
CA GLU A 377 -5.79 -3.76 -5.64
C GLU A 377 -4.67 -2.79 -6.00
N GLY A 378 -4.95 -1.50 -6.15
CA GLY A 378 -3.91 -0.52 -6.48
C GLY A 378 -3.95 0.73 -5.60
N MET A 379 -2.81 1.38 -5.44
CA MET A 379 -2.71 2.68 -4.79
C MET A 379 -1.57 3.55 -5.33
N ALA A 380 -1.80 4.86 -5.35
CA ALA A 380 -0.78 5.83 -5.73
C ALA A 380 -0.86 7.10 -4.89
N LEU A 381 0.29 7.73 -4.64
CA LEU A 381 0.28 9.15 -4.27
C LEU A 381 -0.29 9.97 -5.42
N GLY A 382 -1.15 10.94 -5.14
CA GLY A 382 -1.75 11.80 -6.16
C GLY A 382 -1.23 13.24 -6.15
N PRO A 383 -1.96 14.18 -6.76
CA PRO A 383 -1.65 15.60 -6.66
C PRO A 383 -1.74 16.09 -5.21
N GLN A 384 -1.08 17.21 -4.91
CA GLN A 384 -1.29 17.87 -3.62
C GLN A 384 -2.73 18.36 -3.51
N LEU A 385 -3.32 18.21 -2.33
CA LEU A 385 -4.62 18.76 -2.01
C LEU A 385 -4.54 20.29 -1.88
N SER A 386 -5.68 20.95 -1.82
CA SER A 386 -5.77 22.41 -1.72
C SER A 386 -5.09 23.00 -0.47
N ASP A 387 -4.98 22.22 0.60
CA ASP A 387 -4.27 22.58 1.84
C ASP A 387 -2.75 22.27 1.77
N GLY A 388 -2.25 21.83 0.61
CA GLY A 388 -0.85 21.46 0.38
C GLY A 388 -0.46 20.07 0.89
N SER A 389 -1.39 19.36 1.55
CA SER A 389 -1.14 17.98 1.99
C SER A 389 -1.10 17.00 0.82
N GLN A 390 -0.51 15.83 1.04
CA GLN A 390 -0.37 14.80 0.03
C GLN A 390 -1.68 14.02 -0.10
N SER A 391 -2.17 13.79 -1.32
CA SER A 391 -3.26 12.83 -1.54
C SER A 391 -2.72 11.40 -1.70
N LEU A 392 -3.52 10.44 -1.27
CA LEU A 392 -3.38 9.01 -1.58
C LEU A 392 -4.67 8.58 -2.26
N VAL A 393 -4.55 7.88 -3.39
CA VAL A 393 -5.67 7.30 -4.12
C VAL A 393 -5.54 5.78 -4.02
N VAL A 394 -6.62 5.10 -3.68
CA VAL A 394 -6.74 3.62 -3.71
C VAL A 394 -7.81 3.26 -4.73
N ILE A 395 -7.55 2.28 -5.58
CA ILE A 395 -8.46 1.84 -6.65
C ILE A 395 -8.93 0.40 -6.39
N SER A 396 -10.20 0.12 -6.68
CA SER A 396 -10.71 -1.25 -6.76
C SER A 396 -10.77 -1.77 -8.19
N ASP A 397 -10.46 -3.04 -8.33
CA ASP A 397 -10.76 -3.81 -9.51
C ASP A 397 -12.24 -4.21 -9.54
N ASP A 398 -12.84 -4.13 -10.71
CA ASP A 398 -14.23 -4.52 -10.94
C ASP A 398 -14.39 -5.93 -11.53
N ASN A 399 -13.28 -6.68 -11.70
CA ASN A 399 -13.21 -8.02 -12.29
C ASN A 399 -13.95 -8.14 -13.64
N PHE A 400 -14.16 -7.03 -14.36
CA PHE A 400 -15.09 -6.94 -15.50
C PHE A 400 -16.52 -7.44 -15.19
N ASN A 401 -16.93 -7.46 -13.93
CA ASN A 401 -18.23 -7.90 -13.46
C ASN A 401 -19.23 -6.73 -13.49
N GLU A 402 -20.41 -6.95 -14.09
CA GLU A 402 -21.47 -5.95 -14.18
C GLU A 402 -22.08 -5.56 -12.81
N LEU A 403 -21.84 -6.36 -11.76
CA LEU A 403 -22.29 -6.09 -10.39
C LEU A 403 -21.26 -5.36 -9.52
N GLN A 404 -19.99 -5.30 -9.95
CA GLN A 404 -18.93 -4.56 -9.27
C GLN A 404 -18.67 -3.24 -9.99
N THR A 405 -18.08 -2.27 -9.32
CA THR A 405 -17.75 -0.97 -9.92
C THR A 405 -16.34 -0.58 -9.49
N THR A 406 -15.52 -0.12 -10.43
CA THR A 406 -14.22 0.45 -10.08
C THR A 406 -14.43 1.69 -9.20
N GLU A 407 -13.94 1.63 -7.98
CA GLU A 407 -14.00 2.70 -6.99
C GLU A 407 -12.62 3.34 -6.84
N LEU A 408 -12.58 4.67 -6.72
CA LEU A 408 -11.39 5.41 -6.35
C LEU A 408 -11.65 6.07 -4.99
N LEU A 409 -10.97 5.57 -3.97
CA LEU A 409 -10.96 6.17 -2.64
C LEU A 409 -9.91 7.28 -2.59
N LEU A 410 -10.30 8.46 -2.10
CA LEU A 410 -9.39 9.57 -1.88
C LEU A 410 -9.11 9.75 -0.39
N PHE A 411 -7.83 9.78 -0.03
CA PHE A 411 -7.38 10.09 1.30
C PHE A 411 -6.45 11.30 1.32
N ARG A 412 -6.48 12.01 2.43
CA ARG A 412 -5.45 12.95 2.82
C ARG A 412 -4.39 12.22 3.64
N LEU A 413 -3.14 12.22 3.17
CA LEU A 413 -1.99 11.72 3.90
C LEU A 413 -1.21 12.89 4.53
N ARG A 414 -1.07 12.85 5.86
CA ARG A 414 -0.28 13.82 6.62
C ARG A 414 0.83 13.12 7.40
N GLN A 415 1.99 13.75 7.47
CA GLN A 415 3.03 13.45 8.44
C GLN A 415 2.94 14.52 9.54
N LYS A 416 2.62 14.11 10.77
CA LYS A 416 2.40 14.99 11.92
C LYS A 416 3.68 15.45 12.60
#